data_AF-A0A2T5Y512-F1
#
_entry.id   AF-A0A2T5Y512-F1
#
_cell.length_a   1.000
_cell.length_b   1.000
_cell.length_c   1.000
_cell.angle_alpha   90.00
_cell.angle_beta   90.00
_cell.angle_gamma   90.00
#
_symmetry.space_group_name_H-M   'P 1'
#
loop_
_entity.id
_entity.type
_entity.pdbx_description
1 polymer ?
#
loop_
_entity_poly.entity_id
_entity_poly.type
_entity_poly.pdbx_seq_one_letter_code
_entity_poly.pdbx_strand_id
1 'polypeptide(L)' 'MAHPKRKISKTRRDKRRTHQGLSEKAIAICPTTDTPHLFHHAYVVDGDLYHKGKLAIKNYTTNAQ' A
#
# COMPACT_ATOMS: atom_id res chain seq x y z
N MET A 1 6.20 -32.27 -25.11
CA MET A 1 6.05 -31.25 -24.04
C MET A 1 6.90 -31.64 -22.84
N ALA A 2 7.47 -30.67 -22.14
CA ALA A 2 8.22 -30.95 -20.91
C ALA A 2 7.25 -31.23 -19.77
N HIS A 3 7.20 -32.49 -19.31
CA HIS A 3 6.45 -32.89 -18.13
C HIS A 3 7.41 -33.11 -16.95
N PRO A 4 7.00 -32.78 -15.72
CA PRO A 4 7.82 -33.07 -14.54
C PRO A 4 7.98 -34.59 -14.39
N LYS A 5 9.22 -35.08 -14.44
CA LYS A 5 9.52 -36.52 -14.27
C LYS A 5 9.17 -37.03 -12.88
N ARG A 6 9.22 -36.18 -11.85
CA ARG A 6 8.96 -36.53 -10.44
C ARG A 6 8.27 -35.38 -9.71
N LYS A 7 7.54 -35.74 -8.65
CA LYS A 7 6.95 -34.79 -7.70
C LYS A 7 8.04 -33.96 -7.01
N ILE A 8 7.78 -32.65 -6.85
CA ILE A 8 8.63 -31.76 -6.05
C ILE A 8 8.33 -32.01 -4.56
N SER A 9 9.36 -32.24 -3.75
CA SER A 9 9.21 -32.41 -2.30
C SER A 9 8.59 -31.17 -1.67
N LYS A 10 7.83 -31.35 -0.58
CA LYS A 10 7.23 -30.23 0.17
C LYS A 10 8.29 -29.20 0.55
N THR A 11 9.43 -29.65 1.07
CA THR A 11 10.58 -28.81 1.42
C THR A 11 11.10 -27.97 0.25
N ARG A 12 11.22 -28.51 -0.98
CA ARG A 12 11.65 -27.72 -2.15
C ARG A 12 10.60 -26.70 -2.57
N ARG A 13 9.32 -27.08 -2.59
CA ARG A 13 8.22 -26.18 -2.93
C ARG A 13 8.16 -25.00 -1.95
N ASP A 14 8.27 -25.30 -0.66
CA ASP A 14 8.13 -24.31 0.40
C ASP A 14 9.35 -23.38 0.46
N LYS A 15 10.57 -23.93 0.30
CA LYS A 15 11.81 -23.12 0.10
C LYS A 15 11.75 -22.21 -1.12
N ARG A 16 11.13 -22.64 -2.23
CA ARG A 16 10.97 -21.78 -3.42
C ARG A 16 10.01 -20.61 -3.15
N ARG A 17 9.01 -20.78 -2.27
CA ARG A 17 7.98 -19.79 -1.98
C ARG A 17 8.38 -18.76 -0.92
N THR A 18 9.56 -18.89 -0.31
CA THR A 18 10.03 -17.95 0.74
C THR A 18 10.13 -16.50 0.28
N HIS A 19 10.36 -16.27 -1.01
CA HIS A 19 10.43 -14.92 -1.59
C HIS A 19 9.06 -14.32 -1.96
N GLN A 20 7.97 -15.08 -1.85
CA GLN A 20 6.60 -14.63 -2.18
C GLN A 20 5.90 -14.06 -0.93
N GLY A 21 6.57 -13.16 -0.22
CA GLY A 21 6.02 -12.45 0.93
C GLY A 21 5.38 -11.12 0.52
N LEU A 22 4.36 -10.67 1.25
CA LEU A 22 3.84 -9.31 1.13
C LEU A 22 4.71 -8.38 1.98
N SER A 23 5.09 -7.23 1.41
CA SER A 23 5.73 -6.14 2.16
C SER A 23 4.67 -5.16 2.66
N GLU A 24 4.85 -4.66 3.88
CA GLU A 24 4.02 -3.57 4.40
C GLU A 24 4.24 -2.27 3.63
N LYS A 25 3.21 -1.42 3.62
CA LYS A 25 3.30 -0.09 3.00
C LYS A 25 3.88 0.91 4.01
N ALA A 26 4.66 1.88 3.52
CA ALA A 26 5.18 2.96 4.36
C ALA A 26 4.07 3.97 4.70
N ILE A 27 3.51 3.84 5.91
CA ILE A 27 2.48 4.74 6.45
C ILE A 27 3.14 5.76 7.39
N ALA A 28 2.88 7.04 7.13
CA ALA A 28 3.30 8.18 7.95
C ALA A 28 2.08 8.82 8.61
N ILE A 29 2.25 9.40 9.79
CA ILE A 29 1.24 10.25 10.42
C ILE A 29 1.54 11.70 10.06
N CYS A 30 0.54 12.47 9.64
CA CYS A 30 0.73 13.89 9.41
C CYS A 30 0.74 14.65 10.75
N PRO A 31 1.72 15.52 11.04
CA PRO A 31 1.77 16.28 12.30
C PRO A 31 0.69 17.37 12.43
N THR A 32 0.02 17.77 11.35
CA THR A 32 -0.96 18.87 11.39
C THR A 32 -2.42 18.41 11.40
N THR A 33 -2.69 17.23 10.85
CA THR A 33 -4.05 16.66 10.72
C THR A 33 -4.21 15.33 11.45
N ASP A 34 -3.12 14.81 12.05
CA ASP A 34 -3.03 13.51 12.75
C ASP A 34 -3.55 12.30 11.95
N THR A 35 -3.69 12.44 10.63
CA THR A 35 -4.21 11.41 9.76
C THR A 35 -3.09 10.54 9.18
N PRO A 36 -3.23 9.20 9.21
CA PRO A 36 -2.27 8.30 8.57
C PRO A 36 -2.38 8.38 7.05
N HIS A 37 -1.25 8.49 6.37
CA HIS A 37 -1.16 8.57 4.91
C HIS A 37 0.06 7.81 4.38
N LEU A 38 0.06 7.47 3.09
CA LEU A 38 1.23 6.89 2.45
C LEU A 38 2.34 7.94 2.32
N PHE A 39 3.58 7.55 2.61
CA PHE A 39 4.74 8.42 2.45
C PHE A 39 4.81 9.01 1.04
N HIS A 40 5.03 10.32 0.94
CA HIS A 40 5.09 11.09 -0.32
C HIS A 40 3.80 11.16 -1.15
N HIS A 41 2.66 10.69 -0.63
CA HIS A 41 1.36 10.87 -1.29
C HIS A 41 0.59 12.05 -0.69
N ALA A 42 -0.32 12.62 -1.49
CA ALA A 42 -1.36 13.50 -0.97
C ALA A 42 -2.46 12.63 -0.32
N TYR A 43 -3.13 13.18 0.68
CA TYR A 43 -4.17 12.49 1.43
C TYR A 43 -5.38 13.40 1.64
N VAL A 44 -6.56 12.81 1.74
CA VAL A 44 -7.82 13.56 1.87
C VAL A 44 -8.21 13.57 3.34
N VAL A 45 -8.54 14.76 3.85
CA VAL A 45 -9.10 14.98 5.19
C VAL A 45 -10.31 15.87 5.03
N ASP A 46 -11.46 15.41 5.54
CA ASP A 46 -12.71 16.18 5.57
C ASP A 46 -13.13 16.82 4.22
N GLY A 47 -12.80 16.13 3.11
CA GLY A 47 -13.12 16.56 1.75
C GLY A 47 -12.05 17.41 1.05
N ASP A 48 -11.04 17.85 1.79
CA ASP A 48 -9.92 18.65 1.30
C ASP A 48 -8.67 17.78 1.08
N LEU A 49 -7.91 18.08 0.03
CA LEU A 49 -6.67 17.36 -0.29
C LEU A 49 -5.48 18.06 0.38
N TYR A 50 -4.77 17.34 1.23
CA TYR A 50 -3.58 17.79 1.93
C TYR A 50 -2.32 17.11 1.40
N HIS A 51 -1.22 17.87 1.38
CA HIS A 51 0.12 17.35 1.12
C HIS A 51 1.13 18.09 1.99
N LYS A 52 2.00 17.35 2.69
CA LYS A 52 3.00 17.92 3.62
C LYS A 52 2.39 18.92 4.62
N GLY A 53 1.21 18.62 5.14
CA GLY A 53 0.49 19.46 6.10
C GLY A 53 -0.08 20.77 5.54
N LYS A 54 -0.01 20.98 4.21
CA LYS A 54 -0.61 22.13 3.52
C LYS A 54 -1.82 21.68 2.73
N LEU A 55 -2.85 22.53 2.71
CA LEU A 55 -4.00 22.34 1.84
C LEU A 55 -3.57 22.57 0.39
N ALA A 56 -3.68 21.53 -0.44
CA ALA A 56 -3.33 21.56 -1.85
C ALA A 56 -4.56 21.94 -2.69
N ILE A 57 -5.70 21.28 -2.45
CA ILE A 57 -6.95 21.51 -3.17
C ILE A 57 -8.10 21.51 -2.17
N LYS A 58 -8.92 22.57 -2.23
CA LYS A 58 -10.16 22.65 -1.46
C LYS A 58 -11.29 21.91 -2.21
N ASN A 59 -12.14 21.18 -1.50
CA ASN A 59 -13.27 20.39 -2.06
C ASN A 59 -12.84 19.36 -3.12
N TYR A 60 -11.72 18.66 -2.89
CA TYR A 60 -11.22 17.65 -3.84
C TYR A 60 -12.20 16.49 -4.02
N THR A 61 -12.84 16.04 -2.93
CA THR A 61 -13.94 15.07 -3.03
C THR A 61 -15.26 15.80 -2.90
N THR A 62 -15.95 15.99 -4.02
CA THR A 62 -17.39 16.27 -3.97
C THR A 62 -18.06 14.96 -3.54
N ASN A 63 -18.72 14.94 -2.38
CA ASN A 63 -19.52 13.80 -1.93
C ASN A 63 -20.53 13.42 -3.03
N ALA A 64 -20.19 12.42 -3.84
CA ALA A 64 -21.16 11.60 -4.52
C ALA A 64 -21.50 10.48 -3.54
N GLN A 65 -22.61 10.65 -2.82
CA GLN A 65 -23.37 9.54 -2.28
C GLN A 65 -23.94 8.72 -3.45
#